data_AF-A0A832TR65-F1
#
_entry.id   AF-A0A832TR65-F1
#
_cell.length_a   1.000
_cell.length_b   1.000
_cell.length_c   1.000
_cell.angle_alpha   90.00
_cell.angle_beta   90.00
_cell.angle_gamma   90.00
#
_symmetry.space_group_name_H-M   'P 1'
#
loop_
_entity.id
_entity.type
_entity.pdbx_description
1 polymer ?
#
loop_
_entity_poly.entity_id
_entity_poly.type
_entity_poly.pdbx_seq_one_letter_code
_entity_poly.pdbx_strand_id
1 'polypeptide(L)'
;MLKLDKMAFGDDRSKLLSRIKGKIVYNEGGFGIVYRNVIGPLIAVNELSAEELIRYAVSNLRVRLIITVKEEFIKSLGGEKVYECVRMRKGDKINEDKELIYGIFRYSFG
;
A
#
# COMPACT_ATOMS: atom_id res chain seq x y z
N MET A 1 -0.08 5.22 -12.06
CA MET A 1 0.81 4.66 -11.03
C MET A 1 1.74 5.71 -10.42
N LEU A 2 2.82 6.15 -11.08
CA LEU A 2 3.84 7.04 -10.46
C LEU A 2 3.29 8.39 -9.98
N LYS A 3 2.38 9.01 -10.74
CA LYS A 3 1.72 10.26 -10.32
C LYS A 3 0.89 10.09 -9.05
N LEU A 4 0.14 8.98 -8.95
CA LEU A 4 -0.68 8.67 -7.79
C LEU A 4 0.18 8.33 -6.57
N ASP A 5 1.29 7.60 -6.75
CA ASP A 5 2.26 7.33 -5.68
C ASP A 5 2.89 8.62 -5.14
N LYS A 6 3.29 9.53 -6.04
CA LYS A 6 3.86 10.83 -5.67
C LYS A 6 2.86 11.70 -4.91
N MET A 7 1.57 11.67 -5.28
CA MET A 7 0.52 12.36 -4.54
C MET A 7 0.33 11.77 -3.14
N ALA A 8 0.32 10.44 -3.04
CA ALA A 8 0.12 9.75 -1.77
C ALA A 8 1.29 9.98 -0.79
N PHE A 9 2.54 9.82 -1.23
CA PHE A 9 3.72 9.89 -0.36
C PHE A 9 4.39 11.27 -0.31
N GLY A 10 4.01 12.20 -1.18
CA GLY A 10 4.61 13.54 -1.26
C GLY A 10 6.04 13.57 -1.81
N ASP A 11 6.55 12.45 -2.32
CA ASP A 11 7.93 12.31 -2.81
C ASP A 11 8.03 11.40 -4.06
N ASP A 12 9.10 11.55 -4.84
CA ASP A 12 9.36 10.71 -6.02
C ASP A 12 10.07 9.41 -5.63
N ARG A 13 9.29 8.35 -5.52
CA ARG A 13 9.77 7.00 -5.19
C ARG A 13 9.93 6.09 -6.42
N SER A 14 9.96 6.65 -7.63
CA SER A 14 10.08 5.88 -8.89
C SER A 14 11.32 4.95 -8.91
N LYS A 15 12.46 5.40 -8.38
CA LYS A 15 13.68 4.57 -8.22
C LYS A 15 13.49 3.38 -7.28
N LEU A 16 12.70 3.53 -6.21
CA LEU A 16 12.37 2.42 -5.33
C LEU A 16 11.46 1.44 -6.07
N LEU A 17 10.37 1.93 -6.66
CA LEU A 17 9.36 1.11 -7.35
C LEU A 17 9.97 0.28 -8.49
N SER A 18 10.86 0.88 -9.30
CA SER A 18 11.57 0.18 -10.38
C SER A 18 12.49 -0.96 -9.91
N ARG A 19 12.92 -0.94 -8.64
CA ARG A 19 13.75 -2.01 -8.04
C ARG A 19 12.93 -3.12 -7.41
N ILE A 20 11.63 -2.91 -7.18
CA ILE A 20 10.76 -3.93 -6.62
C ILE A 20 10.51 -4.99 -7.69
N LYS A 21 11.09 -6.18 -7.51
CA LYS A 21 10.83 -7.36 -8.36
C LYS A 21 9.50 -8.04 -7.99
N GLY A 22 8.42 -7.27 -7.99
CA GLY A 22 7.06 -7.71 -7.63
C GLY A 22 6.11 -7.65 -8.82
N LYS A 23 4.98 -8.36 -8.72
CA LYS A 23 3.91 -8.28 -9.71
C LYS A 23 3.06 -7.05 -9.42
N ILE A 24 2.93 -6.18 -10.40
CA ILE A 24 2.05 -5.01 -10.30
C ILE A 24 0.61 -5.48 -10.59
N VAL A 25 -0.32 -5.06 -9.74
CA VAL A 25 -1.77 -5.18 -9.95
C VAL A 25 -2.36 -3.78 -9.99
N TYR A 26 -3.36 -3.56 -10.83
CA TYR A 26 -3.99 -2.25 -10.99
C TYR A 26 -5.45 -2.40 -11.43
N ASN A 27 -6.24 -1.38 -11.12
CA ASN A 27 -7.59 -1.15 -11.63
C ASN A 27 -7.71 0.34 -12.01
N GLU A 28 -8.91 0.81 -12.29
CA GLU A 28 -9.14 2.21 -12.71
C GLU A 28 -8.81 3.21 -11.59
N GLY A 29 -8.98 2.83 -10.32
CA GLY A 29 -8.82 3.72 -9.17
C GLY A 29 -7.52 3.55 -8.38
N GLY A 30 -6.64 2.62 -8.74
CA GLY A 30 -5.47 2.33 -7.91
C GLY A 30 -4.50 1.29 -8.46
N PHE A 31 -3.46 1.04 -7.67
CA PHE A 31 -2.49 0.00 -7.93
C PHE A 31 -1.91 -0.57 -6.63
N GLY A 32 -1.42 -1.80 -6.71
CA GLY A 32 -0.63 -2.45 -5.67
C GLY A 32 0.55 -3.20 -6.27
N ILE A 33 1.61 -3.38 -5.49
CA ILE A 33 2.71 -4.25 -5.88
C ILE A 33 2.75 -5.48 -4.98
N VAL A 34 2.58 -6.65 -5.56
CA VAL A 34 2.67 -7.92 -4.85
C VAL A 34 4.11 -8.43 -4.91
N TYR A 35 4.73 -8.58 -3.75
CA TYR A 35 6.06 -9.14 -3.61
C TYR A 35 6.05 -10.24 -2.55
N ARG A 36 6.37 -11.47 -2.97
CA ARG A 36 6.17 -12.68 -2.15
C ARG A 36 4.70 -12.82 -1.75
N ASN A 37 4.39 -12.76 -0.46
CA ASN A 37 3.04 -12.85 0.10
C ASN A 37 2.54 -11.50 0.65
N VAL A 38 3.20 -10.38 0.32
CA VAL A 38 2.85 -9.04 0.78
C VAL A 38 2.36 -8.20 -0.39
N ILE A 39 1.34 -7.37 -0.19
CA ILE A 39 0.96 -6.30 -1.10
C ILE A 39 1.39 -4.94 -0.54
N GLY A 40 2.20 -4.21 -1.30
CA GLY A 40 2.72 -2.91 -0.91
C GLY A 40 3.70 -2.31 -1.95
N PRO A 41 3.73 -0.99 -2.16
CA PRO A 41 2.69 -0.07 -1.71
C PRO A 41 1.35 -0.43 -2.36
N LEU A 42 0.26 -0.11 -1.67
CA LEU A 42 -1.10 -0.20 -2.17
C LEU A 42 -1.70 1.20 -2.09
N ILE A 43 -1.99 1.77 -3.26
CA ILE A 43 -2.47 3.14 -3.40
C ILE A 43 -3.75 3.14 -4.22
N ALA A 44 -4.79 3.76 -3.68
CA ALA A 44 -6.10 3.80 -4.31
C ALA A 44 -6.81 5.11 -3.99
N VAL A 45 -7.69 5.56 -4.88
CA VAL A 45 -8.47 6.80 -4.70
C VAL A 45 -9.66 6.63 -3.75
N ASN A 46 -10.05 5.40 -3.44
CA ASN A 46 -11.14 5.07 -2.51
C ASN A 46 -11.05 3.61 -2.02
N GLU A 47 -11.85 3.28 -1.01
CA GLU A 47 -11.89 1.96 -0.37
C GLU A 47 -12.34 0.86 -1.34
N LEU A 48 -13.30 1.15 -2.22
CA LEU A 48 -13.79 0.19 -3.22
C LEU A 48 -12.65 -0.29 -4.14
N SER A 49 -11.87 0.66 -4.66
CA SER A 49 -10.73 0.35 -5.51
C SER A 49 -9.63 -0.40 -4.76
N ALA A 50 -9.40 -0.07 -3.48
CA ALA A 50 -8.45 -0.80 -2.63
C ALA A 50 -8.92 -2.23 -2.36
N GLU A 51 -10.20 -2.43 -2.07
CA GLU A 51 -10.82 -3.72 -1.80
C GLU A 51 -10.70 -4.65 -2.99
N GLU A 52 -11.03 -4.18 -4.20
CA GLU A 52 -10.88 -4.97 -5.44
C GLU A 52 -9.45 -5.48 -5.62
N LEU A 53 -8.45 -4.60 -5.42
CA LEU A 53 -7.04 -4.94 -5.53
C LEU A 53 -6.61 -5.96 -4.47
N ILE A 54 -7.06 -5.79 -3.22
CA ILE A 54 -6.78 -6.71 -2.11
C ILE A 54 -7.39 -8.07 -2.39
N ARG A 55 -8.69 -8.13 -2.72
CA ARG A 55 -9.40 -9.38 -3.04
C ARG A 55 -8.75 -10.10 -4.21
N TYR A 56 -8.40 -9.38 -5.27
CA TYR A 56 -7.67 -9.95 -6.40
C TYR A 56 -6.33 -10.55 -5.96
N ALA A 57 -5.54 -9.83 -5.17
CA ALA A 57 -4.22 -10.25 -4.73
C ALA A 57 -4.26 -11.45 -3.76
N VAL A 58 -5.24 -11.49 -2.86
CA VAL A 58 -5.46 -12.63 -1.95
C VAL A 58 -5.84 -13.88 -2.74
N SER A 59 -6.88 -13.77 -3.59
CA SER A 59 -7.44 -14.92 -4.30
C SER A 59 -6.53 -15.47 -5.39
N ASN A 60 -5.81 -14.60 -6.13
CA ASN A 60 -5.04 -15.02 -7.30
C ASN A 60 -3.54 -15.08 -7.06
N LEU A 61 -3.02 -14.28 -6.12
CA LEU A 61 -1.57 -14.11 -5.92
C LEU A 61 -1.10 -14.57 -4.54
N ARG A 62 -1.98 -15.18 -3.74
CA ARG A 62 -1.68 -15.75 -2.41
C ARG A 62 -1.07 -14.72 -1.45
N VAL A 63 -1.49 -13.46 -1.57
CA VAL A 63 -1.15 -12.43 -0.58
C VAL A 63 -1.77 -12.78 0.76
N ARG A 64 -1.01 -12.59 1.83
CA ARG A 64 -1.41 -12.86 3.22
C ARG A 64 -1.14 -11.69 4.16
N LEU A 65 -0.41 -10.67 3.71
CA LEU A 65 0.07 -9.59 4.54
C LEU A 65 -0.07 -8.26 3.81
N ILE A 66 -0.49 -7.25 4.56
CA ILE A 66 -0.46 -5.84 4.16
C ILE A 66 0.01 -5.05 5.37
N ILE A 67 0.85 -4.04 5.14
CA ILE A 67 1.29 -3.12 6.19
C ILE A 67 0.52 -1.83 5.98
N THR A 68 -0.40 -1.50 6.88
CA THR A 68 -1.35 -0.40 6.68
C THR A 68 -1.54 0.45 7.93
N VAL A 69 -2.05 1.67 7.73
CA VAL A 69 -2.63 2.52 8.78
C VAL A 69 -4.16 2.45 8.81
N LYS A 70 -4.78 1.81 7.81
CA LYS A 70 -6.23 1.65 7.66
C LYS A 70 -6.69 0.32 8.30
N GLU A 71 -6.40 0.15 9.60
CA GLU A 71 -6.63 -1.11 10.33
C GLU A 71 -8.10 -1.57 10.26
N GLU A 72 -9.05 -0.67 10.51
CA GLU A 72 -10.48 -0.99 10.52
C GLU A 72 -11.01 -1.41 9.14
N PHE A 73 -10.50 -0.81 8.06
CA PHE A 73 -10.81 -1.24 6.70
C PHE A 73 -10.28 -2.65 6.42
N ILE A 74 -9.07 -2.99 6.85
CA ILE A 74 -8.55 -4.35 6.66
C ILE A 74 -9.30 -5.37 7.52
N LYS A 75 -9.72 -5.01 8.74
CA LYS A 75 -10.58 -5.85 9.58
C LYS A 75 -11.94 -6.12 8.93
N SER A 76 -12.55 -5.12 8.29
CA SER A 76 -13.85 -5.31 7.60
C SER A 76 -13.74 -6.29 6.43
N LEU A 77 -12.55 -6.45 5.84
CA LEU A 77 -12.25 -7.46 4.82
C LEU A 77 -11.88 -8.84 5.38
N GLY A 78 -11.92 -9.02 6.71
CA GLY A 78 -11.57 -10.28 7.39
C GLY A 78 -10.08 -10.43 7.72
N GLY A 79 -9.30 -9.34 7.67
CA GLY A 79 -7.91 -9.35 8.10
C GLY A 79 -7.75 -9.27 9.62
N GLU A 80 -6.65 -9.82 10.13
CA GLU A 80 -6.31 -9.78 11.55
C GLU A 80 -4.98 -9.04 11.77
N LYS A 81 -4.89 -8.31 12.89
CA LYS A 81 -3.67 -7.59 13.27
C LYS A 81 -2.60 -8.58 13.73
N VAL A 82 -1.44 -8.53 13.11
CA VAL A 82 -0.29 -9.38 13.49
C VAL A 82 0.64 -8.63 14.45
N TYR A 83 1.04 -7.41 14.11
CA TYR A 83 1.87 -6.53 14.94
C TYR A 83 1.75 -5.08 14.45
N GLU A 84 2.30 -4.14 15.23
CA GLU A 84 2.23 -2.71 14.96
C GLU A 84 3.60 -2.05 15.08
N CYS A 85 3.83 -1.00 14.30
CA CYS A 85 4.95 -0.09 14.50
C CYS A 85 4.41 1.34 14.45
N VAL A 86 5.01 2.22 15.25
CA VAL A 86 4.69 3.65 15.24
C VAL A 86 5.61 4.36 14.26
N ARG A 87 5.05 5.01 13.23
CA ARG A 87 5.84 5.82 12.30
C ARG A 87 6.34 7.07 13.03
N MET A 88 7.66 7.25 13.05
CA MET A 88 8.33 8.41 13.65
C MET A 88 8.91 9.32 12.56
N ARG A 89 9.08 10.60 12.88
CA ARG A 89 9.73 11.56 11.98
C ARG A 89 10.69 12.45 12.76
N LYS A 90 11.86 12.72 12.18
CA LYS A 90 12.77 13.79 12.60
C LYS A 90 12.82 14.84 11.49
N GLY A 91 12.48 16.09 11.81
CA GLY A 91 12.40 17.20 10.85
C GLY A 91 10.96 17.61 10.48
N ASP A 92 10.85 18.40 9.42
CA ASP A 92 9.61 19.07 9.01
C ASP A 92 8.54 18.13 8.45
N LYS A 93 7.30 18.62 8.42
CA LYS A 93 6.16 17.86 7.90
C LYS A 93 6.20 17.76 6.39
N ILE A 94 6.06 16.52 5.90
CA ILE A 94 5.88 16.21 4.48
C ILE A 94 4.39 16.30 4.16
N ASN A 95 4.08 16.82 2.98
CA ASN A 95 2.71 16.86 2.47
C ASN A 95 2.33 15.50 1.86
N GLU A 96 1.96 14.57 2.74
CA GLU A 96 1.47 13.24 2.38
C GLU A 96 -0.06 13.23 2.31
N ASP A 97 -0.63 12.62 1.27
CA ASP A 97 -2.05 12.29 1.25
C ASP A 97 -2.26 10.85 1.73
N LYS A 98 -2.42 10.72 3.05
CA LYS A 98 -2.59 9.42 3.72
C LYS A 98 -3.89 8.73 3.38
N GLU A 99 -4.89 9.45 2.88
CA GLU A 99 -6.17 8.86 2.49
C GLU A 99 -6.02 7.94 1.27
N LEU A 100 -5.01 8.19 0.44
CA LEU A 100 -4.68 7.36 -0.71
C LEU A 100 -3.86 6.11 -0.34
N ILE A 101 -3.30 6.04 0.87
CA ILE A 101 -2.37 4.99 1.28
C ILE A 101 -3.11 3.88 2.02
N TYR A 102 -3.32 2.76 1.33
CA TYR A 102 -3.91 1.55 1.90
C TYR A 102 -2.86 0.54 2.31
N GLY A 103 -1.63 0.65 1.80
CA GLY A 103 -0.52 -0.19 2.23
C GLY A 103 0.85 0.41 1.89
N ILE A 104 1.83 0.21 2.77
CA ILE A 104 3.24 0.53 2.52
C ILE A 104 3.99 -0.72 2.10
N PHE A 105 5.11 -0.56 1.38
CA PHE A 105 5.87 -1.69 0.85
C PHE A 105 6.51 -2.55 1.96
N ARG A 106 7.27 -1.90 2.85
CA ARG A 106 7.95 -2.49 4.02
C ARG A 106 8.21 -1.40 5.04
N TYR A 107 8.32 -1.76 6.32
CA TYR A 107 8.75 -0.81 7.36
C TYR A 107 10.11 -0.16 7.05
N SER A 108 11.05 -0.90 6.46
CA SER A 108 12.38 -0.39 6.10
C SER A 108 12.39 0.60 4.92
N PHE A 109 11.27 0.73 4.21
CA PHE A 109 11.12 1.66 3.07
C PHE A 109 9.85 2.51 3.21
N GLY A 110 9.35 2.61 4.45
CA GLY A 110 8.02 3.09 4.80
C GLY A 110 7.99 4.52 5.30
#